data_AF-A0A7V0JEL2-F1
#
_entry.id   AF-A0A7V0JEL2-F1
#
_cell.length_a   1.000
_cell.length_b   1.000
_cell.length_c   1.000
_cell.angle_alpha   90.00
_cell.angle_beta   90.00
_cell.angle_gamma   90.00
#
_symmetry.space_group_name_H-M   'P 1'
#
loop_
_entity.id
_entity.type
_entity.pdbx_description
1 polymer ?
#
loop_
_entity_poly.entity_id
_entity_poly.type
_entity_poly.pdbx_seq_one_letter_code
_entity_poly.pdbx_strand_id
1 'polypeptide(L)' 'CGYRHLRVDHRKRFSTGKVYINGLEGFWGYAKERIMKFHGVSKEKFPLYLKEMEFRYNNRKKDIFPLLVENLCSIVPKRL' A
#
# COMPACT_ATOMS: atom_id res chain seq x y z
N CYS A 1 8.51 30.27 -4.67
CA CYS A 1 7.08 29.89 -4.73
C CYS A 1 6.83 28.83 -3.65
N GLY A 2 6.22 29.22 -2.53
CA GLY A 2 6.14 28.39 -1.32
C GLY A 2 4.96 27.42 -1.34
N TYR A 3 5.22 26.16 -0.99
CA TYR A 3 4.18 25.15 -0.77
C TYR A 3 3.46 25.44 0.56
N ARG A 4 2.15 25.64 0.50
CA ARG A 4 1.31 25.84 1.68
C ARG A 4 1.09 24.50 2.38
N HIS A 5 1.88 24.22 3.40
CA HIS A 5 1.71 23.05 4.27
C HIS A 5 0.42 23.19 5.09
N LEU A 6 -0.64 22.50 4.69
CA LEU A 6 -1.85 22.38 5.50
C LEU A 6 -1.57 21.35 6.61
N ARG A 7 -1.45 21.83 7.85
CA ARG A 7 -1.33 20.96 9.03
C ARG A 7 -2.71 20.48 9.45
N VAL A 8 -2.90 19.16 9.45
CA VAL A 8 -4.09 18.54 10.03
C VAL A 8 -3.93 18.57 11.55
N ASP A 9 -4.90 19.16 12.24
CA ASP A 9 -4.94 19.18 13.70
C ASP A 9 -5.41 17.82 14.24
N HIS A 10 -4.45 17.02 14.70
CA HIS A 10 -4.67 15.66 15.19
C HIS A 10 -5.39 15.60 16.55
N ARG A 11 -5.68 16.75 17.19
CA ARG A 11 -6.42 16.79 18.46
C ARG A 11 -7.94 16.82 18.31
N LYS A 12 -8.47 17.22 17.15
CA LYS A 12 -9.93 17.44 16.96
C LYS A 12 -10.62 16.50 15.97
N ARG A 13 -9.87 15.81 15.10
CA ARG A 13 -10.44 14.88 14.13
C ARG A 13 -9.52 13.68 13.94
N PHE A 14 -9.60 12.70 14.84
CA PHE A 14 -9.31 11.33 14.46
C PHE A 14 -10.46 10.88 13.56
N SER A 15 -10.32 11.17 12.25
CA SER A 15 -11.14 10.72 11.12
C SER A 15 -12.45 9.99 11.50
N THR A 16 -13.58 10.67 11.35
CA THR A 16 -14.89 10.01 11.28
C THR A 16 -14.88 9.11 10.03
N GLY A 17 -14.67 7.81 10.22
CA GLY A 17 -14.71 6.80 9.15
C GLY A 17 -13.40 6.00 9.01
N LYS A 18 -13.53 4.76 8.55
CA LYS A 18 -12.56 3.64 8.43
C LYS A 18 -11.15 3.93 7.83
N VAL A 19 -10.78 5.17 7.55
CA VAL A 19 -9.49 5.54 6.96
C VAL A 19 -8.63 6.24 8.02
N TYR A 20 -7.91 5.44 8.80
CA TYR A 20 -6.91 5.94 9.73
C TYR A 20 -5.76 6.57 8.94
N ILE A 21 -5.55 7.87 9.09
CA ILE A 21 -4.37 8.62 8.60
C ILE A 21 -3.07 7.87 9.00
N ASN A 22 -3.05 7.31 10.21
CA ASN A 22 -1.95 6.50 10.74
C ASN A 22 -1.63 5.25 9.89
N GLY A 23 -2.63 4.65 9.24
CA GLY A 23 -2.43 3.48 8.37
C GLY A 23 -1.74 3.85 7.05
N LEU A 24 -2.07 5.03 6.51
CA LEU A 24 -1.51 5.56 5.27
C LEU A 24 -0.08 6.06 5.47
N GLU A 25 0.20 6.74 6.58
CA GLU A 25 1.57 7.13 6.96
C GLU A 25 2.47 5.90 7.14
N GLY A 26 1.97 4.86 7.84
CA GLY A 26 2.70 3.60 7.99
C GLY A 26 2.97 2.89 6.67
N PHE A 27 1.98 2.88 5.75
CA PHE A 27 2.15 2.31 4.41
C PHE A 27 3.24 3.03 3.62
N TRP A 28 3.21 4.36 3.60
CA TRP A 28 4.21 5.13 2.85
C TRP A 28 5.61 5.04 3.49
N GLY A 29 5.72 4.90 4.81
CA GLY A 29 6.98 4.59 5.47
C GLY A 29 7.57 3.25 4.98
N TYR A 30 6.75 2.20 5.00
CA TYR A 30 7.12 0.87 4.49
C TYR A 30 7.51 0.88 3.00
N ALA A 31 6.72 1.56 2.15
CA ALA A 31 6.95 1.57 0.71
C ALA A 31 8.24 2.33 0.35
N LYS A 32 8.49 3.49 0.99
CA LYS A 32 9.69 4.30 0.74
C LYS A 32 10.97 3.56 1.06
N GLU A 33 11.06 2.88 2.22
CA GLU A 33 12.25 2.14 2.62
C GLU A 33 12.62 1.07 1.58
N ARG A 34 11.63 0.39 1.00
CA ARG A 34 11.84 -0.63 -0.03
C ARG A 34 12.29 -0.02 -1.34
N ILE A 35 11.60 1.02 -1.83
CA ILE A 35 11.94 1.67 -3.10
C ILE A 35 13.36 2.27 -3.04
N MET A 36 13.74 2.86 -1.91
CA MET A 36 15.07 3.47 -1.72
C MET A 36 16.23 2.48 -1.94
N LYS A 37 16.05 1.20 -1.62
CA LYS A 37 17.08 0.15 -1.82
C LYS A 37 17.39 -0.12 -3.30
N PHE A 38 16.49 0.25 -4.21
CA PHE A 38 16.66 0.01 -5.64
C PHE A 38 17.27 1.22 -6.38
N HIS A 39 17.59 2.31 -5.69
CA HIS A 39 18.18 3.54 -6.26
C HIS A 39 17.41 4.13 -7.46
N GLY A 40 16.12 3.82 -7.56
CA GLY A 40 15.27 4.18 -8.69
C GLY A 40 14.33 3.04 -9.07
N VAL A 41 13.22 3.41 -9.68
CA VAL A 41 12.20 2.47 -10.19
C VAL A 41 11.72 2.98 -11.53
N SER A 42 11.47 2.08 -12.48
CA SER A 42 10.85 2.45 -13.76
C SER A 42 9.49 3.09 -13.51
N LYS A 43 9.23 4.22 -14.16
CA LYS A 43 7.97 4.96 -14.05
C LYS A 43 6.79 4.12 -14.53
N GLU A 44 7.02 3.33 -15.58
CA GLU A 44 6.03 2.45 -16.20
C GLU A 44 5.63 1.31 -15.27
N LYS A 45 6.60 0.76 -14.51
CA LYS A 45 6.38 -0.34 -13.58
C LYS A 45 6.01 0.11 -12.17
N PHE A 46 6.17 1.39 -11.85
CA PHE A 46 5.89 1.94 -10.52
C PHE A 46 4.49 1.58 -9.98
N PRO A 47 3.39 1.64 -10.78
CA PRO A 47 2.07 1.24 -10.30
C PRO A 47 2.01 -0.24 -9.86
N LEU A 48 2.74 -1.13 -10.55
CA LEU A 48 2.78 -2.56 -10.22
C LEU A 48 3.49 -2.79 -8.88
N TYR A 49 4.64 -2.15 -8.67
CA TYR A 49 5.36 -2.22 -7.40
C TYR A 49 4.51 -1.67 -6.24
N LEU A 50 3.81 -0.56 -6.48
CA LEU A 50 2.94 0.02 -5.46
C LEU A 50 1.81 -0.95 -5.08
N LYS A 51 1.22 -1.63 -6.06
CA LYS A 51 0.16 -2.62 -5.83
C LYS A 51 0.67 -3.85 -5.07
N GLU A 52 1.86 -4.34 -5.42
CA GLU A 52 2.52 -5.41 -4.68
C GLU A 52 2.77 -5.02 -3.22
N MET A 53 3.32 -3.83 -2.97
CA MET A 53 3.58 -3.33 -1.62
C MET A 53 2.30 -3.13 -0.81
N GLU A 54 1.23 -2.64 -1.44
CA GLU A 54 -0.09 -2.52 -0.82
C GLU A 54 -0.62 -3.88 -0.37
N PHE A 55 -0.56 -4.89 -1.24
CA PHE A 55 -0.94 -6.26 -0.92
C PHE A 55 -0.14 -6.83 0.25
N ARG A 56 1.19 -6.67 0.23
CA ARG A 56 2.07 -7.14 1.32
C ARG A 56 1.80 -6.43 2.63
N TYR A 57 1.63 -5.10 2.60
CA TYR A 57 1.39 -4.32 3.81
C TYR A 57 0.06 -4.70 4.47
N ASN A 58 -1.00 -4.86 3.66
CA ASN A 58 -2.32 -5.24 4.14
C ASN A 58 -2.36 -6.68 4.68
N ASN A 59 -1.53 -7.58 4.15
CA ASN A 59 -1.45 -8.97 4.56
C ASN A 59 -0.22 -9.32 5.42
N ARG A 60 0.47 -8.31 5.99
CA ARG A 60 1.74 -8.49 6.74
C ARG A 60 1.71 -9.45 7.93
N LYS A 61 0.51 -9.82 8.41
CA LYS A 61 0.29 -10.76 9.51
C LYS A 61 -0.19 -12.15 9.04
N LYS A 62 -0.28 -12.37 7.73
CA LYS A 62 -0.76 -13.60 7.11
C LYS A 62 0.35 -14.23 6.29
N ASP A 63 0.22 -15.52 6.02
CA ASP A 63 1.03 -16.15 4.99
C ASP A 63 0.59 -15.65 3.61
N ILE A 64 1.54 -15.09 2.88
CA ILE A 64 1.33 -14.41 1.60
C ILE A 64 1.16 -15.43 0.47
N PHE A 65 1.87 -16.56 0.55
CA PHE A 65 1.87 -17.57 -0.50
C PHE A 65 0.48 -18.17 -0.77
N PRO A 66 -0.25 -18.70 0.22
CA PRO A 66 -1.58 -19.27 -0.03
C PRO A 66 -2.57 -18.22 -0.54
N LEU A 67 -2.48 -16.97 -0.04
CA LEU A 67 -3.32 -15.87 -0.52
C LEU A 67 -3.04 -15.55 -1.99
N LEU A 68 -1.78 -15.53 -2.42
CA LEU A 68 -1.45 -15.30 -3.82
C LEU A 68 -1.99 -16.41 -4.72
N VAL A 69 -1.82 -17.67 -4.33
CA VAL A 69 -2.32 -18.81 -5.10
C VAL A 69 -3.83 -18.74 -5.25
N GLU A 70 -4.56 -18.46 -4.17
CA GLU A 70 -6.01 -18.30 -4.20
C GLU A 70 -6.46 -17.18 -5.15
N ASN A 71 -5.83 -16.00 -5.05
CA ASN A 71 -6.13 -14.88 -5.94
C ASN A 71 -5.84 -15.21 -7.41
N LEU A 72 -4.74 -15.91 -7.70
CA LEU A 72 -4.41 -16.31 -9.07
C LEU A 72 -5.41 -17.34 -9.61
N CYS A 73 -5.76 -18.33 -8.79
CA CYS A 73 -6.75 -19.35 -9.16
C CYS A 73 -8.15 -18.74 -9.39
N SER A 74 -8.51 -17.66 -8.68
CA SER A 74 -9.80 -16.98 -8.90
C SER A 74 -9.94 -16.33 -10.28
N ILE A 75 -8.83 -16.06 -10.97
CA ILE A 75 -8.84 -15.50 -12.33
C ILE A 75 -9.19 -16.58 -13.36
N VAL A 76 -8.93 -17.85 -13.04
CA VAL A 76 -9.21 -18.98 -13.93
C VAL A 76 -10.70 -19.33 -13.82
N PRO A 77 -11.47 -19.24 -14.93
CA PRO A 77 -12.88 -19.64 -14.90
C PRO A 77 -12.97 -21.14 -14.58
N LYS A 78 -13.82 -21.47 -13.60
CA LYS A 78 -14.12 -22.88 -13.30
C LYS A 78 -14.81 -23.48 -14.53
N ARG A 79 -14.18 -24.48 -15.14
CA ARG A 79 -14.84 -25.29 -16.16
C ARG A 79 -15.97 -26.05 -15.48
N LEU A 80 -17.21 -25.77 -15.90
CA LEU A 80 -18.38 -26.59 -15.61
C LEU A 80 -18.22 -27.99 -16.21
#